data_AF-A0A920YHG1-F1
#
_entry.id   AF-A0A920YHG1-F1
#
_cell.length_a   1.000
_cell.length_b   1.000
_cell.length_c   1.000
_cell.angle_alpha   90.00
_cell.angle_beta   90.00
_cell.angle_gamma   90.00
#
_symmetry.space_group_name_H-M   'P 1'
#
loop_
_entity.id
_entity.type
_entity.pdbx_description
1 polymer ?
#
loop_
_entity_poly.entity_id
_entity_poly.type
_entity_poly.pdbx_seq_one_letter_code
_entity_poly.pdbx_strand_id
1 'polypeptide(L)'
;MGRYVIVGNGVAGVAAAQTIVRADPAGRGAYLQRRVLPLLPPSATVEVHRRRDRAGSALSAIEQAQVAAANMVVPGSATYTGTLPATTLRVAGAELTSLGEGAMEEDGYTSLRHVNLAAGNYRKLVLHQRRIVGAILLNDGERVRPITQLIARGVDVSAYADRLLDDDFDLEALLRTARNVKRQA
;
A
#
# COMPACT_ATOMS: atom_id res chain seq x y z
N MET A 1 -25.20 22.65 -4.79
CA MET A 1 -24.91 21.29 -4.30
C MET A 1 -23.41 21.14 -4.18
N GLY A 2 -22.87 21.03 -2.96
CA GLY A 2 -21.45 20.75 -2.76
C GLY A 2 -21.12 19.28 -3.03
N ARG A 3 -19.90 19.02 -3.51
CA ARG A 3 -19.31 17.68 -3.54
C ARG A 3 -18.20 17.64 -2.49
N TYR A 4 -18.27 16.67 -1.59
CA TYR A 4 -17.35 16.56 -0.46
C TYR A 4 -16.63 15.21 -0.47
N VAL A 5 -15.35 15.23 -0.16
CA VAL A 5 -14.54 14.03 0.07
C VAL A 5 -13.86 14.16 1.42
N ILE A 6 -14.02 13.13 2.25
CA ILE A 6 -13.47 13.11 3.60
C ILE A 6 -12.65 11.85 3.74
N VAL A 7 -11.40 12.04 4.14
CA VAL A 7 -10.39 11.01 4.14
C VAL A 7 -9.74 10.99 5.52
N GLY A 8 -9.94 9.90 6.25
CA GLY A 8 -9.32 9.74 7.56
C GLY A 8 -10.07 8.72 8.41
N ASN A 9 -9.30 7.79 9.00
CA ASN A 9 -9.82 6.73 9.86
C ASN A 9 -9.86 7.12 11.36
N GLY A 10 -9.55 8.37 11.70
CA GLY A 10 -9.50 8.89 13.07
C GLY A 10 -10.70 9.77 13.43
N VAL A 11 -10.80 10.15 14.70
CA VAL A 11 -11.89 10.97 15.27
C VAL A 11 -12.15 12.27 14.50
N ALA A 12 -11.09 12.90 13.96
CA ALA A 12 -11.19 14.12 13.17
C ALA A 12 -11.94 13.93 11.84
N GLY A 13 -11.72 12.80 11.15
CA GLY A 13 -12.42 12.50 9.88
C GLY A 13 -13.91 12.25 10.10
N VAL A 14 -14.26 11.58 11.21
CA VAL A 14 -15.66 11.34 11.59
C VAL A 14 -16.36 12.64 11.96
N ALA A 15 -15.73 13.48 12.77
CA ALA A 15 -16.28 14.77 13.17
C ALA A 15 -16.49 15.71 11.97
N ALA A 16 -15.55 15.71 11.01
CA ALA A 16 -15.69 16.47 9.77
C ALA A 16 -16.89 15.98 8.95
N ALA A 17 -17.08 14.66 8.81
CA ALA A 17 -18.21 14.08 8.08
C ALA A 17 -19.55 14.40 8.71
N GLN A 18 -19.66 14.27 10.02
CA GLN A 18 -20.89 14.61 10.75
C GLN A 18 -21.22 16.09 10.64
N THR A 19 -20.21 16.97 10.70
CA THR A 19 -20.41 18.42 10.57
C THR A 19 -20.90 18.79 9.18
N ILE A 20 -20.31 18.23 8.12
CA ILE A 20 -20.69 18.52 6.73
C ILE A 20 -22.11 18.01 6.44
N VAL A 21 -22.47 16.80 6.88
CA VAL A 21 -23.84 16.25 6.71
C VAL A 21 -24.89 17.10 7.41
N ARG A 22 -24.56 17.67 8.59
CA ARG A 22 -25.46 18.61 9.29
C ARG A 22 -25.60 19.95 8.57
N ALA A 23 -24.53 20.43 7.97
CA ALA A 23 -24.48 21.75 7.33
C ALA A 23 -25.01 21.75 5.88
N ASP A 24 -24.83 20.65 5.13
CA ASP A 24 -25.35 20.46 3.77
C ASP A 24 -26.00 19.07 3.62
N PRO A 25 -27.26 18.90 4.07
CA PRO A 25 -27.98 17.63 3.96
C PRO A 25 -28.23 17.18 2.51
N ALA A 26 -28.15 18.11 1.54
CA ALA A 26 -28.32 17.85 0.11
C ALA A 26 -26.99 17.59 -0.61
N GLY A 27 -25.86 17.70 0.09
CA GLY A 27 -24.52 17.47 -0.45
C GLY A 27 -24.32 16.01 -0.87
N ARG A 28 -23.56 15.79 -1.94
CA ARG A 28 -23.13 14.44 -2.34
C ARG A 28 -21.71 14.20 -1.83
N GLY A 29 -21.53 13.16 -1.02
CA GLY A 29 -20.25 12.81 -0.42
C GLY A 29 -19.82 11.39 -0.74
N ALA A 30 -18.51 11.17 -0.84
CA ALA A 30 -17.90 9.85 -0.81
C ALA A 30 -17.15 9.68 0.52
N TYR A 31 -17.31 8.52 1.16
CA TYR A 31 -16.77 8.25 2.49
C TYR A 31 -16.11 6.88 2.55
N LEU A 32 -14.83 6.84 2.93
CA LEU A 32 -14.07 5.61 3.10
C LEU A 32 -13.82 5.36 4.60
N GLN A 33 -14.42 4.28 5.13
CA GLN A 33 -14.33 3.92 6.54
C GLN A 33 -14.24 2.40 6.78
N ARG A 34 -13.61 2.01 7.90
CA ARG A 34 -13.47 0.61 8.37
C ARG A 34 -14.71 0.05 9.11
N ARG A 35 -15.62 0.89 9.63
CA ARG A 35 -16.80 0.44 10.39
C ARG A 35 -18.06 1.22 9.99
N VAL A 36 -19.16 0.51 9.80
CA VAL A 36 -20.50 1.08 9.66
C VAL A 36 -20.95 1.53 11.05
N LEU A 37 -21.21 2.82 11.25
CA LEU A 37 -22.19 3.25 12.26
C LEU A 37 -23.57 3.18 11.60
N PRO A 38 -24.63 2.75 12.30
CA PRO A 38 -25.97 2.96 11.78
C PRO A 38 -26.24 4.47 11.77
N LEU A 39 -27.01 4.94 10.80
CA LEU A 39 -27.50 6.32 10.61
C LEU A 39 -26.62 7.22 9.72
N LEU A 40 -26.63 6.95 8.41
CA LEU A 40 -26.50 8.01 7.39
C LEU A 40 -27.72 7.93 6.46
N PRO A 41 -28.27 9.08 6.00
CA PRO A 41 -29.43 9.10 5.14
C PRO A 41 -29.15 8.45 3.78
N PRO A 42 -30.18 7.88 3.13
CA PRO A 42 -30.06 7.12 1.87
C PRO A 42 -29.52 7.91 0.66
N SER A 43 -29.34 9.23 0.77
CA SER A 43 -28.74 10.08 -0.27
C SER A 43 -27.20 10.06 -0.30
N ALA A 44 -26.55 9.47 0.69
CA ALA A 44 -25.09 9.29 0.72
C ALA A 44 -24.70 7.95 0.08
N THR A 45 -24.16 7.99 -1.14
CA THR A 45 -23.58 6.79 -1.77
C THR A 45 -22.22 6.51 -1.12
N VAL A 46 -22.14 5.45 -0.33
CA VAL A 46 -20.91 5.03 0.36
C VAL A 46 -20.38 3.75 -0.28
N GLU A 47 -19.21 3.82 -0.90
CA GLU A 47 -18.49 2.64 -1.36
C GLU A 47 -17.51 2.19 -0.27
N VAL A 48 -17.96 1.25 0.57
CA VAL A 48 -17.17 0.72 1.70
C VAL A 48 -16.41 -0.53 1.27
N HIS A 49 -15.09 -0.43 1.10
CA HIS A 49 -14.24 -1.62 0.91
C HIS A 49 -13.86 -2.21 2.28
N ARG A 50 -14.48 -3.33 2.67
CA ARG A 50 -14.12 -4.06 3.91
C ARG A 50 -13.03 -5.09 3.63
N ARG A 51 -11.88 -4.98 4.30
CA ARG A 51 -11.06 -6.15 4.67
C ARG A 51 -10.59 -6.05 6.12
N ARG A 52 -10.62 -7.19 6.81
CA ARG A 52 -10.25 -7.36 8.22
C ARG A 52 -8.76 -7.04 8.40
N ASP A 53 -8.46 -6.43 9.54
CA ASP A 53 -7.15 -6.38 10.19
C ASP A 53 -6.03 -5.57 9.51
N ARG A 54 -5.90 -4.28 9.86
CA ARG A 54 -4.62 -3.54 10.05
C ARG A 54 -4.89 -2.09 10.53
N ALA A 55 -4.01 -1.55 11.37
CA ALA A 55 -4.12 -0.21 11.95
C ALA A 55 -4.03 0.88 10.86
N GLY A 56 -4.79 1.97 11.03
CA GLY A 56 -4.78 3.08 10.06
C GLY A 56 -3.47 3.85 10.12
N SER A 57 -2.63 3.73 9.10
CA SER A 57 -1.39 4.49 8.95
C SER A 57 -1.63 5.80 8.20
N ALA A 58 -0.77 6.81 8.40
CA ALA A 58 -0.81 8.06 7.61
C ALA A 58 -0.75 7.78 6.10
N LEU A 59 0.01 6.76 5.68
CA LEU A 59 0.09 6.32 4.29
C LEU A 59 -1.27 5.85 3.76
N SER A 60 -2.03 5.08 4.55
CA SER A 60 -3.37 4.62 4.16
C SER A 60 -4.37 5.75 3.98
N ALA A 61 -4.25 6.82 4.76
CA ALA A 61 -5.05 8.03 4.56
C ALA A 61 -4.66 8.72 3.25
N ILE A 62 -3.37 8.91 2.97
CA ILE A 62 -2.91 9.56 1.74
C ILE A 62 -3.38 8.79 0.49
N GLU A 63 -3.23 7.47 0.47
CA GLU A 63 -3.66 6.63 -0.65
C GLU A 63 -5.17 6.68 -0.87
N GLN A 64 -5.96 6.62 0.21
CA GLN A 64 -7.41 6.78 0.13
C GLN A 64 -7.82 8.17 -0.35
N ALA A 65 -7.07 9.22 0.01
CA ALA A 65 -7.33 10.58 -0.47
C ALA A 65 -7.12 10.71 -1.97
N GLN A 66 -6.05 10.11 -2.49
CA GLN A 66 -5.75 10.11 -3.92
C GLN A 66 -6.84 9.38 -4.71
N VAL A 67 -7.28 8.21 -4.23
CA VAL A 67 -8.39 7.46 -4.87
C VAL A 67 -9.67 8.27 -4.85
N ALA A 68 -10.02 8.87 -3.71
CA ALA A 68 -11.23 9.67 -3.60
C ALA A 68 -11.17 10.92 -4.50
N ALA A 69 -10.03 11.60 -4.59
CA ALA A 69 -9.82 12.73 -5.49
C ALA A 69 -9.99 12.34 -6.97
N ALA A 70 -9.43 11.20 -7.40
CA ALA A 70 -9.61 10.69 -8.76
C ALA A 70 -11.09 10.41 -9.07
N ASN A 71 -11.80 9.79 -8.14
CA ASN A 71 -13.23 9.48 -8.30
C ASN A 71 -14.15 10.73 -8.28
N MET A 72 -13.70 11.87 -7.77
CA MET A 72 -14.43 13.14 -7.93
C MET A 72 -14.39 13.66 -9.37
N VAL A 73 -13.29 13.42 -10.08
CA VAL A 73 -13.10 13.85 -11.48
C VAL A 73 -13.82 12.89 -12.41
N VAL A 74 -13.54 11.59 -12.29
CA VAL A 74 -14.18 10.54 -13.09
C VAL A 74 -14.67 9.44 -12.13
N PRO A 75 -15.99 9.28 -11.93
CA PRO A 75 -16.54 8.25 -11.05
C PRO A 75 -16.06 6.85 -11.45
N GLY A 76 -15.54 6.10 -10.48
CA GLY A 76 -15.07 4.72 -10.68
C GLY A 76 -13.70 4.60 -11.37
N SER A 77 -12.96 5.70 -11.55
CA SER A 77 -11.64 5.68 -12.19
C SER A 77 -10.52 5.08 -11.33
N ALA A 78 -10.73 4.99 -10.00
CA ALA A 78 -9.75 4.43 -9.09
C ALA A 78 -10.40 3.58 -7.99
N THR A 79 -9.70 2.51 -7.59
CA THR A 79 -10.11 1.64 -6.48
C THR A 79 -8.98 1.57 -5.47
N TYR A 80 -9.29 1.82 -4.18
CA TYR A 80 -8.34 1.61 -3.10
C TYR A 80 -8.26 0.11 -2.79
N THR A 81 -7.10 -0.50 -3.04
CA THR A 81 -6.88 -1.94 -2.91
C THR A 81 -6.22 -2.34 -1.59
N GLY A 82 -5.99 -1.38 -0.70
CA GLY A 82 -5.29 -1.57 0.57
C GLY A 82 -3.85 -1.05 0.54
N THR A 83 -3.40 -0.55 1.68
CA THR A 83 -2.03 -0.06 1.85
C THR A 83 -1.10 -1.20 2.24
N LEU A 84 0.06 -1.27 1.57
CA LEU A 84 1.14 -2.15 1.99
C LEU A 84 1.64 -1.72 3.38
N PRO A 85 1.59 -2.60 4.41
CA PRO A 85 2.22 -2.28 5.68
C PRO A 85 3.70 -2.03 5.48
N ALA A 86 4.18 -0.91 6.00
CA ALA A 86 5.60 -0.55 5.95
C ALA A 86 6.00 0.07 7.29
N THR A 87 7.16 -0.31 7.80
CA THR A 87 7.72 0.28 9.02
C THR A 87 9.22 0.40 8.85
N THR A 88 9.76 1.58 9.15
CA THR A 88 11.20 1.84 9.14
C THR A 88 11.64 2.28 10.53
N LEU A 89 12.60 1.55 11.11
CA LEU A 89 13.25 1.87 12.37
C LEU A 89 14.67 2.35 12.08
N ARG A 90 15.05 3.49 12.66
CA ARG A 90 16.42 4.02 12.62
C ARG A 90 16.97 4.02 14.03
N VAL A 91 18.01 3.24 14.29
CA VAL A 91 18.62 3.10 15.63
C VAL A 91 20.13 2.91 15.50
N ALA A 92 20.91 3.68 16.26
CA ALA A 92 22.37 3.54 16.34
C ALA A 92 23.10 3.44 14.98
N GLY A 93 22.66 4.23 13.98
CA GLY A 93 23.24 4.22 12.63
C GLY A 93 22.73 3.11 11.71
N ALA A 94 21.92 2.18 12.20
CA ALA A 94 21.24 1.18 11.40
C ALA A 94 19.85 1.65 10.96
N GLU A 95 19.47 1.33 9.72
CA GLU A 95 18.14 1.54 9.15
C GLU A 95 17.52 0.19 8.78
N LEU A 96 16.47 -0.20 9.50
CA LEU A 96 15.71 -1.42 9.25
C LEU A 96 14.34 -1.09 8.69
N THR A 97 14.05 -1.55 7.48
CA THR A 97 12.73 -1.42 6.85
C THR A 97 12.07 -2.78 6.68
N SER A 98 10.84 -2.91 7.18
CA SER A 98 9.96 -4.07 6.96
C SER A 98 8.80 -3.66 6.08
N LEU A 99 8.50 -4.48 5.07
CA LEU A 99 7.45 -4.29 4.09
C LEU A 99 6.55 -5.53 4.02
N GLY A 100 5.24 -5.33 3.96
CA GLY A 100 4.26 -6.38 3.75
C GLY A 100 4.41 -7.54 4.73
N GLU A 101 4.49 -8.74 4.18
CA GLU A 101 4.61 -10.01 4.91
C GLU A 101 6.08 -10.43 5.10
N GLY A 102 6.99 -9.49 5.35
CA GLY A 102 8.44 -9.75 5.41
C GLY A 102 8.88 -10.76 6.48
N ALA A 103 8.07 -10.96 7.51
CA ALA A 103 8.32 -11.94 8.58
C ALA A 103 7.69 -13.32 8.32
N MET A 104 6.96 -13.52 7.22
CA MET A 104 6.29 -14.79 6.91
C MET A 104 7.29 -15.92 6.65
N GLU A 105 7.02 -17.10 7.22
CA GLU A 105 7.83 -18.32 7.10
C GLU A 105 6.96 -19.59 6.99
N GLU A 106 5.67 -19.45 6.70
CA GLU A 106 4.73 -20.58 6.54
C GLU A 106 4.91 -21.32 5.19
N ASP A 107 4.38 -22.54 5.12
CA ASP A 107 4.35 -23.35 3.90
C ASP A 107 3.66 -22.63 2.73
N GLY A 108 4.21 -22.80 1.52
CA GLY A 108 3.75 -22.11 0.31
C GLY A 108 4.41 -20.76 0.06
N TYR A 109 5.17 -20.23 1.01
CA TYR A 109 6.02 -19.05 0.85
C TYR A 109 7.48 -19.46 0.63
N THR A 110 8.21 -18.66 -0.14
CA THR A 110 9.66 -18.85 -0.36
C THR A 110 10.42 -17.65 0.17
N SER A 111 11.37 -17.88 1.08
CA SER A 111 12.23 -16.83 1.63
C SER A 111 13.58 -16.81 0.93
N LEU A 112 13.91 -15.69 0.29
CA LEU A 112 15.26 -15.41 -0.22
C LEU A 112 15.98 -14.54 0.81
N ARG A 113 17.25 -14.86 1.11
CA ARG A 113 18.06 -14.10 2.07
C ARG A 113 19.45 -13.82 1.52
N HIS A 114 19.95 -12.62 1.77
CA HIS A 114 21.31 -12.20 1.45
C HIS A 114 21.86 -11.38 2.60
N VAL A 115 23.12 -11.64 2.96
CA VAL A 115 23.82 -10.98 4.06
C VAL A 115 25.18 -10.56 3.53
N ASN A 116 25.47 -9.25 3.59
CA ASN A 116 26.82 -8.74 3.36
C ASN A 116 27.33 -8.11 4.67
N LEU A 117 28.09 -8.89 5.44
CA LEU A 117 28.63 -8.45 6.72
C LEU A 117 29.63 -7.30 6.56
N ALA A 118 30.40 -7.26 5.47
CA ALA A 118 31.38 -6.20 5.23
C ALA A 118 30.70 -4.85 4.95
N ALA A 119 29.58 -4.87 4.22
CA ALA A 119 28.75 -3.69 3.97
C ALA A 119 27.73 -3.41 5.09
N GLY A 120 27.62 -4.29 6.10
CA GLY A 120 26.65 -4.18 7.18
C GLY A 120 25.19 -4.23 6.70
N ASN A 121 24.91 -4.95 5.61
CA ASN A 121 23.57 -5.02 5.03
C ASN A 121 22.93 -6.41 5.19
N TYR A 122 21.60 -6.44 5.16
CA TYR A 122 20.79 -7.65 5.13
C TYR A 122 19.57 -7.44 4.26
N ARG A 123 19.23 -8.45 3.47
CA ARG A 123 18.04 -8.46 2.63
C ARG A 123 17.30 -9.77 2.82
N LYS A 124 16.00 -9.69 3.08
CA LYS A 124 15.05 -10.81 2.96
C LYS A 124 13.94 -10.40 2.02
N LEU A 125 13.62 -11.27 1.06
CA LEU A 125 12.40 -11.19 0.27
C LEU A 125 11.55 -12.42 0.56
N VAL A 126 10.25 -12.21 0.72
CA VAL A 126 9.26 -13.29 0.81
C VAL A 126 8.48 -13.33 -0.50
N LEU A 127 8.49 -14.49 -1.14
CA LEU A 127 7.76 -14.77 -2.37
C LEU A 127 6.56 -15.66 -2.08
N HIS A 128 5.46 -15.40 -2.78
CA HIS A 128 4.27 -16.25 -2.82
C HIS A 128 3.64 -16.14 -4.20
N GLN A 129 3.27 -17.26 -4.81
CA GLN A 129 2.67 -17.29 -6.15
C GLN A 129 3.46 -16.46 -7.19
N ARG A 130 4.79 -16.64 -7.25
CA ARG A 130 5.71 -15.97 -8.18
C ARG A 130 5.86 -14.44 -7.98
N ARG A 131 5.36 -13.88 -6.88
CA ARG A 131 5.40 -12.44 -6.58
C ARG A 131 6.07 -12.18 -5.24
N ILE A 132 6.66 -10.99 -5.08
CA ILE A 132 7.12 -10.52 -3.78
C ILE A 132 5.88 -10.10 -2.97
N VAL A 133 5.76 -10.62 -1.74
CA VAL A 133 4.68 -10.28 -0.80
C VAL A 133 5.20 -9.59 0.47
N GLY A 134 6.51 -9.63 0.70
CA GLY A 134 7.13 -8.94 1.82
C GLY A 134 8.63 -8.82 1.69
N ALA A 135 9.22 -7.93 2.49
CA ALA A 135 10.65 -7.75 2.55
C ALA A 135 11.11 -7.27 3.93
N ILE A 136 12.35 -7.59 4.29
CA ILE A 136 13.08 -6.99 5.40
C ILE A 136 14.43 -6.52 4.86
N LEU A 137 14.74 -5.24 5.02
CA LEU A 137 15.93 -4.60 4.47
C LEU A 137 16.67 -3.88 5.60
N LEU A 138 17.95 -4.17 5.78
CA LEU A 138 18.83 -3.50 6.71
C LEU A 138 19.89 -2.73 5.92
N ASN A 139 20.01 -1.43 6.19
CA ASN A 139 20.98 -0.51 5.57
C ASN A 139 20.93 -0.51 4.03
N ASP A 140 19.73 -0.72 3.47
CA ASP A 140 19.50 -0.79 2.03
C ASP A 140 18.26 0.02 1.62
N GLY A 141 18.34 1.33 1.89
CA GLY A 141 17.25 2.28 1.63
C GLY A 141 16.90 2.42 0.14
N GLU A 142 17.88 2.24 -0.75
CA GLU A 142 17.69 2.39 -2.20
C GLU A 142 16.73 1.35 -2.77
N ARG A 143 16.73 0.13 -2.22
CA ARG A 143 15.84 -0.96 -2.65
C ARG A 143 14.41 -0.85 -2.11
N VAL A 144 14.16 -0.04 -1.09
CA VAL A 144 12.83 0.07 -0.43
C VAL A 144 11.75 0.46 -1.44
N ARG A 145 11.98 1.52 -2.21
CA ARG A 145 11.00 2.04 -3.16
C ARG A 145 10.69 1.07 -4.30
N PRO A 146 11.68 0.51 -5.03
CA PRO A 146 11.37 -0.41 -6.12
C PRO A 146 10.73 -1.72 -5.61
N ILE A 147 11.16 -2.26 -4.46
CA ILE A 147 10.51 -3.44 -3.86
C ILE A 147 9.05 -3.14 -3.49
N THR A 148 8.79 -1.99 -2.87
CA THR A 148 7.42 -1.54 -2.56
C THR A 148 6.54 -1.52 -3.81
N GLN A 149 7.06 -1.02 -4.94
CA GLN A 149 6.32 -0.99 -6.20
C GLN A 149 6.12 -2.38 -6.81
N LEU A 150 7.10 -3.29 -6.70
CA LEU A 150 6.97 -4.66 -7.18
C LEU A 150 5.87 -5.41 -6.41
N ILE A 151 5.83 -5.24 -5.08
CA ILE A 151 4.79 -5.81 -4.22
C ILE A 151 3.43 -5.21 -4.58
N ALA A 152 3.30 -3.88 -4.59
CA ALA A 152 2.04 -3.19 -4.86
C ALA A 152 1.44 -3.52 -6.24
N ARG A 153 2.30 -3.78 -7.23
CA ARG A 153 1.87 -4.15 -8.59
C ARG A 153 1.66 -5.65 -8.80
N GLY A 154 2.08 -6.49 -7.85
CA GLY A 154 2.04 -7.94 -7.97
C GLY A 154 2.81 -8.45 -9.20
N VAL A 155 4.01 -7.89 -9.44
CA VAL A 155 4.84 -8.26 -10.61
C VAL A 155 5.33 -9.70 -10.44
N ASP A 156 5.23 -10.48 -11.53
CA ASP A 156 5.83 -11.81 -11.59
C ASP A 156 7.37 -11.67 -11.63
N VAL A 157 8.04 -12.23 -10.62
CA VAL A 157 9.50 -12.17 -10.46
C VAL A 157 10.15 -13.54 -10.62
N SER A 158 9.40 -14.58 -10.97
CA SER A 158 9.90 -15.96 -11.03
C SER A 158 11.10 -16.13 -11.96
N ALA A 159 11.14 -15.41 -13.08
CA ALA A 159 12.25 -15.45 -14.03
C ALA A 159 13.56 -14.87 -13.47
N TYR A 160 13.51 -14.17 -12.33
CA TYR A 160 14.64 -13.47 -11.73
C TYR A 160 14.92 -13.90 -10.29
N ALA A 161 14.23 -14.93 -9.78
CA ALA A 161 14.25 -15.29 -8.36
C ALA A 161 15.66 -15.46 -7.80
N ASP A 162 16.56 -16.08 -8.58
CA ASP A 162 17.95 -16.34 -8.18
C ASP A 162 18.83 -15.09 -8.13
N ARG A 163 18.38 -13.99 -8.76
CA ARG A 163 19.14 -12.74 -8.91
C ARG A 163 18.56 -11.55 -8.17
N LEU A 164 17.34 -11.65 -7.64
CA LEU A 164 16.62 -10.53 -7.00
C LEU A 164 17.41 -9.88 -5.85
N LEU A 165 18.30 -10.64 -5.20
CA LEU A 165 19.10 -10.19 -4.07
C LEU A 165 20.53 -9.79 -4.43
N ASP A 166 20.96 -9.98 -5.68
CA ASP A 166 22.30 -9.61 -6.15
C ASP A 166 22.47 -8.09 -6.05
N ASP A 167 23.65 -7.63 -5.65
CA ASP A 167 23.96 -6.21 -5.48
C ASP A 167 23.76 -5.39 -6.75
N ASP A 168 24.04 -5.96 -7.92
CA ASP A 168 23.97 -5.33 -9.25
C ASP A 168 22.60 -5.46 -9.93
N PHE A 169 21.61 -6.10 -9.30
CA PHE A 169 20.30 -6.31 -9.92
C PHE A 169 19.48 -5.01 -10.03
N ASP A 170 19.18 -4.58 -11.26
CA ASP A 170 18.36 -3.38 -11.54
C ASP A 170 16.85 -3.67 -11.35
N LEU A 171 16.36 -3.49 -10.13
CA LEU A 171 14.93 -3.58 -9.79
C LEU A 171 14.07 -2.55 -10.54
N GLU A 172 14.63 -1.39 -10.92
CA GLU A 172 13.91 -0.37 -11.67
C GLU A 172 13.73 -0.78 -13.13
N ALA A 173 14.70 -1.47 -13.75
CA ALA A 173 14.55 -2.09 -15.07
C ALA A 173 13.42 -3.13 -15.07
N LEU A 174 13.35 -3.96 -14.03
CA LEU A 174 12.26 -4.92 -13.88
C LEU A 174 10.90 -4.20 -13.83
N LEU A 175 10.79 -3.11 -13.05
CA LEU A 175 9.58 -2.29 -12.99
C LEU A 175 9.24 -1.57 -14.30
N ARG A 176 10.23 -1.15 -15.09
CA ARG A 176 10.02 -0.59 -16.44
C ARG A 176 9.44 -1.65 -17.38
N THR A 177 10.02 -2.85 -17.38
CA THR A 177 9.57 -3.97 -18.21
C THR A 177 8.13 -4.38 -17.89
N ALA A 178 7.79 -4.50 -16.61
CA ALA A 178 6.43 -4.83 -16.16
C ALA A 178 5.37 -3.79 -16.55
N ARG A 179 5.75 -2.50 -16.70
CA ARG A 179 4.83 -1.43 -17.16
C ARG A 179 4.48 -1.56 -18.64
N ASN A 180 5.41 -1.99 -19.47
CA ASN A 180 5.21 -2.06 -20.92
C ASN A 180 4.24 -3.18 -21.31
N VAL A 181 4.31 -4.32 -20.63
CA VAL A 181 3.40 -5.46 -20.87
C VAL A 181 1.94 -5.09 -20.60
N LYS A 182 1.66 -4.32 -19.53
CA LYS A 182 0.30 -3.88 -19.18
C LYS A 182 -0.31 -2.83 -20.13
N ARG A 183 0.48 -2.18 -20.99
CA ARG A 183 -0.02 -1.17 -21.95
C ARG A 183 -0.36 -1.77 -23.32
N GLN A 184 0.05 -3.00 -23.58
CA GLN A 184 -0.15 -3.69 -24.86
C GLN A 184 -1.24 -4.77 -24.81
N ALA A 185 -1.79 -5.05 -23.62
CA ALA A 185 -2.90 -5.96 -23.38
C ALA A 185 -4.15 -5.15 -23.02
#